data_AF-A0A0D3JB94-F1
#
_entry.id   AF-A0A0D3JB94-F1
#
_cell.length_a   1.000
_cell.length_b   1.000
_cell.length_c   1.000
_cell.angle_alpha   90.00
_cell.angle_beta   90.00
_cell.angle_gamma   90.00
#
_symmetry.space_group_name_H-M   'P 1'
#
loop_
_entity.id
_entity.type
_entity.pdbx_description
1 polymer ?
#
loop_
_entity_poly.entity_id
_entity_poly.type
_entity_poly.pdbx_seq_one_letter_code
_entity_poly.pdbx_strand_id
1 'polypeptide(L)'
;MPQLPDKVLEVYRGVGLLLKTYRSGKLPKAFKIVPRLANWEEVLYVTEPHLWSPVATREATKLFASNMNARMAQRFFNTVLLPAVQDDVREHGKLNFHLYLAVKKALYKPAAFFKGILLPLGEEGGCALREALIVSSVLAKVSVPMLHSAVAILKLSEMPYSPANALFLRTLLLKKYALPYRVVDALVAYFVSFAADSSVPTLLWQQCLLAFAQHYKTEVTAEQKEALRDLLRAQPHPKVTPEIRRELFSSRSRGDPYLAPMAADAADAPMDLLG
;
A
#
# COMPACT_ATOMS: atom_id res chain seq x y z
N MET A 1 21.53 -22.61 19.48
CA MET A 1 21.72 -21.17 19.23
C MET A 1 22.99 -20.75 19.96
N PRO A 2 23.90 -19.96 19.37
CA PRO A 2 25.04 -19.42 20.10
C PRO A 2 24.49 -18.58 21.26
N GLN A 3 24.93 -18.89 22.48
CA GLN A 3 24.46 -18.19 23.67
C GLN A 3 25.09 -16.79 23.69
N LEU A 4 24.24 -15.75 23.74
CA LEU A 4 24.69 -14.39 24.01
C LEU A 4 25.42 -14.35 25.36
N PRO A 5 26.51 -13.59 25.52
CA PRO A 5 27.20 -13.48 26.80
C PRO A 5 26.25 -12.98 27.91
N ASP A 6 26.37 -13.52 29.12
CA ASP A 6 25.46 -13.22 30.24
C ASP A 6 25.34 -11.72 30.53
N LYS A 7 26.45 -10.99 30.42
CA LYS A 7 26.47 -9.52 30.61
C LYS A 7 25.64 -8.78 29.56
N VAL A 8 25.59 -9.29 28.33
CA VAL A 8 24.75 -8.73 27.25
C VAL A 8 23.28 -9.00 27.58
N LEU A 9 22.95 -10.22 28.02
CA LEU A 9 21.60 -10.58 28.43
C LEU A 9 21.09 -9.69 29.57
N GLU A 10 21.89 -9.49 30.62
CA GLU A 10 21.54 -8.65 31.76
C GLU A 10 21.26 -7.20 31.34
N VAL A 11 22.14 -6.61 30.52
CA VAL A 11 21.99 -5.23 30.04
C VAL A 11 20.72 -5.07 29.19
N TYR A 12 20.48 -5.97 28.24
CA TYR A 12 19.35 -5.83 27.32
C TYR A 12 18.01 -6.21 27.97
N ARG A 13 17.98 -7.09 28.98
CA ARG A 13 16.80 -7.28 29.84
C ARG A 13 16.45 -6.00 30.59
N GLY A 14 17.46 -5.34 31.18
CA GLY A 14 17.27 -4.03 31.81
C GLY A 14 16.74 -2.97 30.84
N VAL A 15 17.22 -2.97 29.59
CA VAL A 15 16.69 -2.10 28.53
C VAL A 15 15.23 -2.42 28.21
N GLY A 16 14.84 -3.70 28.13
CA GLY A 16 13.45 -4.12 27.90
C GLY A 16 12.49 -3.57 28.96
N LEU A 17 12.87 -3.65 30.24
CA LEU A 17 12.09 -3.08 31.35
C LEU A 17 11.90 -1.56 31.23
N LEU A 18 12.92 -0.85 30.76
CA LEU A 18 12.82 0.59 30.50
C LEU A 18 11.90 0.90 29.31
N LEU A 19 11.95 0.10 28.24
CA LEU A 19 11.11 0.29 27.05
C LEU A 19 9.62 0.01 27.33
N LYS A 20 9.33 -0.88 28.28
CA LYS A 20 7.96 -1.15 28.75
C LYS A 20 7.29 0.08 29.36
N THR A 21 8.02 0.89 30.13
CA THR A 21 7.49 2.07 30.82
C THR A 21 7.81 3.40 30.11
N TYR A 22 8.52 3.34 28.98
CA TYR A 22 9.00 4.52 28.26
C TYR A 22 7.85 5.42 27.77
N ARG A 23 7.93 6.71 28.06
CA ARG A 23 6.96 7.72 27.60
C ARG A 23 7.57 8.87 26.80
N SER A 24 8.79 9.27 27.13
CA SER A 24 9.47 10.40 26.49
C SER A 24 10.98 10.37 26.80
N GLY A 25 11.74 11.24 26.14
CA GLY A 25 13.18 11.40 26.39
C GLY A 25 14.06 10.74 25.35
N LYS A 26 15.29 10.41 25.76
CA LYS A 26 16.28 9.76 24.87
C LYS A 26 16.24 8.25 25.11
N LEU A 27 16.21 7.48 24.02
CA LEU A 27 16.38 6.03 24.11
C LEU A 27 17.74 5.66 24.76
N PRO A 28 17.81 4.56 25.53
CA PRO A 28 19.05 4.07 26.12
C PRO A 28 20.17 3.95 25.07
N LYS A 29 21.41 4.30 25.46
CA LYS A 29 22.57 4.24 24.56
C LYS A 29 22.77 2.82 23.99
N ALA A 30 22.62 1.80 24.83
CA ALA A 30 22.71 0.39 24.43
C ALA A 30 21.66 -0.01 23.39
N PHE A 31 20.47 0.59 23.42
CA PHE A 31 19.44 0.32 22.42
C PHE A 31 19.75 0.99 21.07
N LYS A 32 20.35 2.18 21.09
CA LYS A 32 20.70 2.93 19.87
C LYS A 32 21.72 2.24 18.98
N ILE A 33 22.57 1.38 19.55
CA ILE A 33 23.59 0.65 18.79
C ILE A 33 23.07 -0.65 18.17
N VAL A 34 21.89 -1.14 18.57
CA VAL A 34 21.33 -2.42 18.10
C VAL A 34 21.27 -2.52 16.57
N PRO A 35 20.86 -1.49 15.81
CA PRO A 35 20.83 -1.58 14.35
C PRO A 35 22.18 -1.83 13.66
N ARG A 36 23.29 -1.64 14.37
CA ARG A 36 24.66 -1.81 13.85
C ARG A 36 25.25 -3.17 14.20
N LEU A 37 24.59 -3.96 15.05
CA LEU A 37 25.06 -5.26 15.48
C LEU A 37 24.81 -6.31 14.39
N ALA A 38 25.73 -7.26 14.24
CA ALA A 38 25.56 -8.39 13.31
C ALA A 38 24.40 -9.30 13.75
N ASN A 39 24.29 -9.55 15.06
CA ASN A 39 23.26 -10.36 15.72
C ASN A 39 22.13 -9.51 16.32
N TRP A 40 21.74 -8.42 15.64
CA TRP A 40 20.74 -7.47 16.15
C TRP A 40 19.41 -8.13 16.50
N GLU A 41 18.99 -9.19 15.80
CA GLU A 41 17.71 -9.87 16.03
C GLU A 41 17.67 -10.58 17.38
N GLU A 42 18.74 -11.30 17.73
CA GLU A 42 18.86 -11.99 19.01
C GLU A 42 18.88 -10.97 20.15
N VAL A 43 19.67 -9.91 20.00
CA VAL A 43 19.75 -8.82 20.98
C VAL A 43 18.40 -8.11 21.14
N LEU A 44 17.68 -7.88 20.04
CA LEU A 44 16.37 -7.25 20.07
C LEU A 44 15.34 -8.16 20.77
N TYR A 45 15.39 -9.47 20.53
CA TYR A 45 14.49 -10.42 21.14
C TYR A 45 14.59 -10.41 22.68
N VAL A 46 15.80 -10.26 23.23
CA VAL A 46 16.03 -10.15 24.68
C VAL A 46 15.34 -8.94 25.32
N THR A 47 15.08 -7.88 24.54
CA THR A 47 14.37 -6.69 25.03
C THR A 47 12.84 -6.84 25.07
N GLU A 48 12.33 -8.03 24.75
CA GLU A 48 10.90 -8.40 24.74
C GLU A 48 10.01 -7.39 23.98
N PRO A 49 10.14 -7.29 22.65
CA PRO A 49 9.47 -6.23 21.87
C PRO A 49 7.94 -6.19 21.98
N HIS A 50 7.32 -7.32 22.33
CA HIS A 50 5.87 -7.43 22.55
C HIS A 50 5.38 -6.69 23.81
N LEU A 51 6.28 -6.38 24.76
CA LEU A 51 5.96 -5.64 25.99
C LEU A 51 6.29 -4.16 25.91
N TRP A 52 6.80 -3.67 24.79
CA TRP A 52 7.17 -2.27 24.63
C TRP A 52 5.95 -1.36 24.71
N SER A 53 6.14 -0.17 25.28
CA SER A 53 5.11 0.86 25.20
C SER A 53 4.90 1.28 23.73
N PRO A 54 3.69 1.71 23.34
CA PRO A 54 3.45 2.25 21.99
C PRO A 54 4.42 3.38 21.60
N VAL A 55 4.88 4.17 22.58
CA VAL A 55 5.84 5.26 22.36
C VAL A 55 7.25 4.71 22.09
N ALA A 56 7.66 3.67 22.82
CA ALA A 56 8.93 2.98 22.56
C ALA A 56 8.93 2.37 21.16
N THR A 57 7.87 1.68 20.76
CA THR A 57 7.73 1.09 19.43
C THR A 57 7.84 2.14 18.32
N ARG A 58 7.28 3.34 18.52
CA ARG A 58 7.45 4.47 17.58
C ARG A 58 8.90 4.91 17.45
N GLU A 59 9.59 5.14 18.58
CA GLU A 59 10.98 5.61 18.55
C GLU A 59 11.95 4.53 18.07
N ALA A 60 11.70 3.26 18.41
CA ALA A 60 12.39 2.11 17.84
C ALA A 60 12.18 2.07 16.32
N THR A 61 10.95 2.19 15.84
CA THR A 61 10.68 2.18 14.38
C THR A 61 11.44 3.28 13.66
N LYS A 62 11.49 4.50 14.22
CA LYS A 62 12.29 5.61 13.66
C LYS A 62 13.78 5.28 13.61
N LEU A 63 14.34 4.76 14.71
CA LEU A 63 15.74 4.38 14.82
C LEU A 63 16.11 3.27 13.83
N PHE A 64 15.32 2.21 13.76
CA PHE A 64 15.60 1.04 12.92
C PHE A 64 15.40 1.36 11.44
N ALA A 65 14.31 2.06 11.07
CA ALA A 65 14.07 2.47 9.70
C ALA A 65 15.14 3.43 9.15
N SER A 66 15.78 4.24 9.99
CA SER A 66 16.84 5.15 9.55
C SER A 66 18.22 4.50 9.45
N ASN A 67 18.55 3.56 10.34
CA ASN A 67 19.90 3.01 10.45
C ASN A 67 20.09 1.66 9.75
N MET A 68 19.01 0.93 9.44
CA MET A 68 19.09 -0.38 8.80
C MET A 68 19.00 -0.31 7.28
N ASN A 69 19.58 -1.30 6.61
CA ASN A 69 19.32 -1.55 5.19
C ASN A 69 17.88 -2.07 4.98
N ALA A 70 17.42 -2.13 3.73
CA ALA A 70 16.04 -2.53 3.41
C ALA A 70 15.69 -3.95 3.88
N ARG A 71 16.63 -4.90 3.80
CA ARG A 71 16.41 -6.30 4.20
C ARG A 71 16.24 -6.43 5.72
N MET A 72 17.09 -5.79 6.50
CA MET A 72 17.01 -5.78 7.95
C MET A 72 15.75 -5.05 8.44
N ALA A 73 15.45 -3.88 7.86
CA ALA A 73 14.24 -3.13 8.19
C ALA A 73 12.97 -3.91 7.86
N GLN A 74 12.95 -4.66 6.75
CA GLN A 74 11.84 -5.56 6.41
C GLN A 74 11.61 -6.60 7.50
N ARG A 75 12.67 -7.25 8.00
CA ARG A 75 12.57 -8.22 9.10
C ARG A 75 12.00 -7.56 10.35
N PHE A 76 12.54 -6.41 10.75
CA PHE A 76 12.02 -5.67 11.91
C PHE A 76 10.53 -5.31 11.75
N PHE A 77 10.12 -4.86 10.56
CA PHE A 77 8.71 -4.55 10.32
C PHE A 77 7.81 -5.78 10.42
N ASN A 78 8.26 -6.91 9.90
CA ASN A 78 7.48 -8.14 9.87
C ASN A 78 7.42 -8.85 11.24
N THR A 79 8.51 -8.82 12.03
CA THR A 79 8.58 -9.58 13.29
C THR A 79 8.25 -8.75 14.53
N VAL A 80 8.25 -7.42 14.44
CA VAL A 80 8.01 -6.53 15.59
C VAL A 80 6.85 -5.58 15.32
N LEU A 81 6.96 -4.74 14.28
CA LEU A 81 5.98 -3.66 14.08
C LEU A 81 4.61 -4.18 13.66
N LEU A 82 4.56 -5.13 12.72
CA LEU A 82 3.32 -5.70 12.22
C LEU A 82 2.56 -6.44 13.33
N PRO A 83 3.16 -7.38 14.08
CA PRO A 83 2.49 -8.02 15.23
C PRO A 83 1.99 -7.01 16.26
N ALA A 84 2.80 -6.01 16.63
CA ALA A 84 2.38 -4.99 17.59
C ALA A 84 1.15 -4.17 17.12
N VAL A 85 1.03 -3.93 15.82
CA VAL A 85 -0.15 -3.25 15.23
C VAL A 85 -1.37 -4.17 15.24
N GLN A 86 -1.20 -5.45 14.89
CA GLN A 86 -2.30 -6.42 14.87
C GLN A 86 -2.82 -6.69 16.29
N ASP A 87 -1.93 -6.85 17.26
CA ASP A 87 -2.29 -7.10 18.66
C ASP A 87 -3.06 -5.91 19.26
N ASP A 88 -2.60 -4.68 19.04
CA ASP A 88 -3.28 -3.47 19.54
C ASP A 88 -4.67 -3.27 18.90
N VAL A 89 -4.81 -3.57 17.60
CA VAL A 89 -6.10 -3.52 16.90
C VAL A 89 -7.04 -4.63 17.38
N ARG A 90 -6.53 -5.83 17.65
CA ARG A 90 -7.31 -6.96 18.15
C ARG A 90 -7.83 -6.70 19.57
N GLU A 91 -6.99 -6.12 20.43
CA GLU A 91 -7.33 -5.83 21.82
C GLU A 91 -8.28 -4.62 21.96
N HIS A 92 -7.97 -3.50 21.30
CA HIS A 92 -8.67 -2.23 21.52
C HIS A 92 -9.69 -1.89 20.42
N GLY A 93 -9.71 -2.62 19.32
CA GLY A 93 -10.54 -2.33 18.14
C GLY A 93 -10.14 -1.07 17.35
N LYS A 94 -9.15 -0.31 17.84
CA LYS A 94 -8.59 0.90 17.23
C LYS A 94 -7.08 0.93 17.44
N LEU A 95 -6.33 1.51 16.51
CA LEU A 95 -4.88 1.61 16.66
C LEU A 95 -4.47 2.82 17.52
N ASN A 96 -3.54 2.58 18.44
CA ASN A 96 -2.88 3.61 19.23
C ASN A 96 -2.19 4.65 18.32
N PHE A 97 -2.29 5.92 18.69
CA PHE A 97 -1.70 7.03 17.94
C PHE A 97 -0.19 6.87 17.69
N HIS A 98 0.57 6.37 18.67
CA HIS A 98 2.01 6.21 18.53
C HIS A 98 2.37 5.06 17.58
N LEU A 99 1.60 3.97 17.58
CA LEU A 99 1.75 2.89 16.60
C LEU A 99 1.37 3.36 15.20
N TYR A 100 0.32 4.16 15.06
CA TYR A 100 -0.01 4.79 13.77
C TYR A 100 1.15 5.64 13.24
N LEU A 101 1.77 6.45 14.10
CA LEU A 101 2.97 7.20 13.75
C LEU A 101 4.18 6.29 13.44
N ALA A 102 4.29 5.14 14.09
CA ALA A 102 5.33 4.14 13.81
C ALA A 102 5.18 3.60 12.39
N VAL A 103 3.97 3.16 12.00
CA VAL A 103 3.66 2.71 10.63
C VAL A 103 3.93 3.82 9.61
N LYS A 104 3.54 5.06 9.93
CA LYS A 104 3.84 6.23 9.08
C LYS A 104 5.35 6.44 8.89
N LYS A 105 6.16 6.17 9.92
CA LYS A 105 7.63 6.27 9.84
C LYS A 105 8.27 5.08 9.12
N ALA A 106 7.71 3.89 9.24
CA ALA A 106 8.17 2.71 8.49
C ALA A 106 8.10 2.94 6.96
N LEU A 107 7.07 3.66 6.50
CA LEU A 107 6.86 3.95 5.08
C LEU A 107 7.94 4.87 4.45
N TYR A 108 8.80 5.51 5.25
CA TYR A 108 9.98 6.24 4.74
C TYR A 108 11.05 5.29 4.16
N LYS A 109 10.90 3.97 4.32
CA LYS A 109 11.67 2.96 3.60
C LYS A 109 10.72 2.05 2.81
N PRO A 110 10.22 2.49 1.64
CA PRO A 110 9.12 1.84 0.93
C PRO A 110 9.36 0.36 0.60
N ALA A 111 10.56 0.01 0.12
CA ALA A 111 10.90 -1.37 -0.23
C ALA A 111 10.74 -2.34 0.97
N ALA A 112 11.14 -1.90 2.16
CA ALA A 112 11.00 -2.66 3.39
C ALA A 112 9.54 -2.68 3.87
N PHE A 113 8.84 -1.55 3.77
CA PHE A 113 7.43 -1.44 4.16
C PHE A 113 6.52 -2.36 3.33
N PHE A 114 6.66 -2.34 2.01
CA PHE A 114 5.82 -3.16 1.14
C PHE A 114 6.02 -4.65 1.43
N LYS A 115 7.27 -5.12 1.50
CA LYS A 115 7.57 -6.53 1.76
C LYS A 115 7.33 -6.97 3.21
N GLY A 116 7.44 -6.06 4.18
CA GLY A 116 7.37 -6.40 5.60
C GLY A 116 5.99 -6.18 6.25
N ILE A 117 5.16 -5.32 5.65
CA ILE A 117 3.84 -4.94 6.19
C ILE A 117 2.75 -5.14 5.15
N LEU A 118 2.83 -4.44 4.01
CA LEU A 118 1.68 -4.35 3.11
C LEU A 118 1.36 -5.68 2.39
N LEU A 119 2.38 -6.34 1.82
CA LEU A 119 2.20 -7.60 1.10
C LEU A 119 1.77 -8.73 2.05
N PRO A 120 2.39 -8.92 3.24
CA PRO A 120 1.88 -9.88 4.23
C PRO A 120 0.42 -9.64 4.66
N LEU A 121 -0.03 -8.38 4.71
CA LEU A 121 -1.44 -8.05 4.98
C LEU A 121 -2.36 -8.23 3.76
N GLY A 122 -1.80 -8.32 2.55
CA GLY A 122 -2.55 -8.53 1.31
C GLY A 122 -2.77 -10.01 0.98
N GLU A 123 -1.88 -10.87 1.48
CA GLU A 123 -1.96 -12.33 1.35
C GLU A 123 -3.18 -12.91 2.09
N GLU A 124 -3.70 -14.03 1.59
CA GLU A 124 -4.93 -14.66 2.08
C GLU A 124 -4.75 -15.26 3.48
N GLY A 125 -5.73 -15.04 4.36
CA GLY A 125 -5.85 -15.78 5.63
C GLY A 125 -5.41 -15.07 6.93
N GLY A 126 -5.03 -13.79 6.92
CA GLY A 126 -4.49 -13.16 8.15
C GLY A 126 -4.80 -11.69 8.43
N CYS A 127 -5.53 -10.99 7.55
CA CYS A 127 -5.72 -9.54 7.68
C CYS A 127 -7.16 -9.17 8.04
N ALA A 128 -7.35 -8.59 9.21
CA ALA A 128 -8.65 -8.00 9.56
C ALA A 128 -8.89 -6.75 8.70
N LEU A 129 -10.12 -6.53 8.20
CA LEU A 129 -10.43 -5.37 7.35
C LEU A 129 -10.03 -4.03 7.99
N ARG A 130 -10.10 -3.93 9.33
CA ARG A 130 -9.65 -2.76 10.08
C ARG A 130 -8.15 -2.50 9.94
N GLU A 131 -7.32 -3.54 9.98
CA GLU A 131 -5.87 -3.45 9.80
C GLU A 131 -5.56 -2.90 8.39
N ALA A 132 -6.22 -3.44 7.36
CA ALA A 132 -6.10 -2.97 5.99
C ALA A 132 -6.52 -1.50 5.82
N LEU A 133 -7.62 -1.08 6.47
CA LEU A 133 -8.07 0.32 6.44
C LEU A 133 -7.06 1.27 7.08
N ILE A 134 -6.46 0.88 8.21
CA ILE A 134 -5.46 1.69 8.91
C ILE A 134 -4.20 1.84 8.06
N VAL A 135 -3.69 0.73 7.51
CA VAL A 135 -2.48 0.75 6.66
C VAL A 135 -2.75 1.51 5.36
N SER A 136 -3.91 1.32 4.74
CA SER A 136 -4.37 2.11 3.59
C SER A 136 -4.43 3.61 3.92
N SER A 137 -4.90 4.00 5.11
CA SER A 137 -4.92 5.39 5.56
C SER A 137 -3.51 6.00 5.64
N VAL A 138 -2.54 5.23 6.17
CA VAL A 138 -1.14 5.67 6.21
C VAL A 138 -0.58 5.81 4.79
N LEU A 139 -0.83 4.81 3.95
CA LEU A 139 -0.38 4.77 2.56
C LEU A 139 -0.91 5.96 1.77
N ALA A 140 -2.19 6.33 1.94
CA ALA A 140 -2.78 7.50 1.30
C ALA A 140 -2.06 8.81 1.68
N LYS A 141 -1.70 8.98 2.97
CA LYS A 141 -1.14 10.23 3.52
C LYS A 141 0.35 10.44 3.27
N VAL A 142 1.11 9.38 2.97
CA VAL A 142 2.57 9.47 2.78
C VAL A 142 2.89 9.40 1.30
N SER A 143 3.79 10.27 0.84
CA SER A 143 4.30 10.20 -0.53
C SER A 143 5.24 9.00 -0.69
N VAL A 144 5.04 8.20 -1.73
CA VAL A 144 5.83 6.99 -2.02
C VAL A 144 6.38 7.11 -3.44
N PRO A 145 7.68 6.82 -3.69
CA PRO A 145 8.22 6.84 -5.04
C PRO A 145 7.43 5.93 -6.00
N MET A 146 7.23 6.41 -7.24
CA MET A 146 6.43 5.72 -8.25
C MET A 146 6.87 4.27 -8.46
N LEU A 147 8.17 4.01 -8.62
CA LEU A 147 8.67 2.66 -8.91
C LEU A 147 8.33 1.64 -7.80
N HIS A 148 8.38 2.05 -6.53
CA HIS A 148 7.99 1.17 -5.44
C HIS A 148 6.48 0.91 -5.44
N SER A 149 5.69 1.93 -5.76
CA SER A 149 4.23 1.79 -5.88
C SER A 149 3.86 0.88 -7.06
N ALA A 150 4.52 1.02 -8.21
CA ALA A 150 4.32 0.20 -9.40
C ALA A 150 4.61 -1.29 -9.13
N VAL A 151 5.71 -1.59 -8.44
CA VAL A 151 6.05 -2.97 -8.05
C VAL A 151 5.04 -3.53 -7.04
N ALA A 152 4.59 -2.72 -6.08
CA ALA A 152 3.58 -3.14 -5.11
C ALA A 152 2.24 -3.45 -5.79
N ILE A 153 1.79 -2.58 -6.72
CA ILE A 153 0.58 -2.81 -7.52
C ILE A 153 0.68 -4.12 -8.28
N LEU A 154 1.80 -4.34 -8.99
CA LEU A 154 2.01 -5.57 -9.77
C LEU A 154 1.92 -6.81 -8.88
N LYS A 155 2.56 -6.79 -7.70
CA LYS A 155 2.53 -7.91 -6.77
C LYS A 155 1.14 -8.17 -6.20
N LEU A 156 0.40 -7.12 -5.86
CA LEU A 156 -0.98 -7.22 -5.39
C LEU A 156 -1.92 -7.76 -6.47
N SER A 157 -1.74 -7.41 -7.74
CA SER A 157 -2.53 -7.94 -8.85
C SER A 157 -2.24 -9.40 -9.19
N GLU A 158 -1.09 -9.94 -8.76
CA GLU A 158 -0.73 -11.35 -8.92
C GLU A 158 -1.25 -12.24 -7.77
N MET A 159 -1.72 -11.63 -6.67
CA MET A 159 -2.22 -12.34 -5.49
C MET A 159 -3.71 -12.72 -5.63
N PRO A 160 -4.18 -13.76 -4.92
CA PRO A 160 -5.61 -14.03 -4.80
C PRO A 160 -6.39 -12.82 -4.31
N TYR A 161 -7.67 -12.77 -4.67
CA TYR A 161 -8.54 -11.70 -4.23
C TYR A 161 -8.70 -11.71 -2.71
N SER A 162 -8.50 -10.55 -2.09
CA SER A 162 -8.94 -10.29 -0.73
C SER A 162 -9.48 -8.85 -0.61
N PRO A 163 -10.44 -8.57 0.30
CA PRO A 163 -10.89 -7.20 0.54
C PRO A 163 -9.76 -6.24 0.94
N ALA A 164 -8.75 -6.75 1.66
CA ALA A 164 -7.54 -5.99 2.02
C ALA A 164 -6.71 -5.64 0.77
N ASN A 165 -6.48 -6.62 -0.12
CA ASN A 165 -5.80 -6.42 -1.39
C ASN A 165 -6.50 -5.33 -2.23
N ALA A 166 -7.83 -5.41 -2.39
CA ALA A 166 -8.61 -4.41 -3.12
C ALA A 166 -8.48 -2.99 -2.52
N LEU A 167 -8.43 -2.86 -1.19
CA LEU A 167 -8.19 -1.57 -0.52
C LEU A 167 -6.80 -1.01 -0.81
N PHE A 168 -5.77 -1.85 -0.76
CA PHE A 168 -4.40 -1.42 -1.05
C PHE A 168 -4.23 -1.02 -2.51
N LEU A 169 -4.72 -1.83 -3.45
CA LEU A 169 -4.74 -1.52 -4.88
C LEU A 169 -5.44 -0.19 -5.14
N ARG A 170 -6.67 -0.02 -4.65
CA ARG A 170 -7.42 1.23 -4.80
C ARG A 170 -6.64 2.42 -4.26
N THR A 171 -6.06 2.29 -3.07
CA THR A 171 -5.29 3.37 -2.43
C THR A 171 -4.04 3.75 -3.24
N LEU A 172 -3.34 2.77 -3.82
CA LEU A 172 -2.19 3.02 -4.69
C LEU A 172 -2.60 3.65 -6.02
N LEU A 173 -3.71 3.22 -6.62
CA LEU A 173 -4.25 3.80 -7.86
C LEU A 173 -4.65 5.27 -7.68
N LEU A 174 -5.25 5.60 -6.53
CA LEU A 174 -5.64 6.97 -6.17
C LEU A 174 -4.44 7.92 -5.96
N LYS A 175 -3.20 7.40 -5.95
CA LYS A 175 -1.99 8.25 -5.99
C LYS A 175 -1.67 8.80 -7.38
N LYS A 176 -2.31 8.27 -8.44
CA LYS A 176 -2.25 8.80 -9.82
C LYS A 176 -0.83 8.93 -10.37
N TYR A 177 0.05 7.97 -10.06
CA TYR A 177 1.39 7.95 -10.63
C TYR A 177 1.35 7.51 -12.09
N ALA A 178 2.31 7.95 -12.90
CA ALA A 178 2.52 7.38 -14.23
C ALA A 178 3.03 5.93 -14.09
N LEU A 179 2.17 4.95 -14.38
CA LEU A 179 2.50 3.53 -14.25
C LEU A 179 3.14 2.99 -15.53
N PRO A 180 4.14 2.09 -15.43
CA PRO A 180 4.65 1.36 -16.59
C PRO A 180 3.54 0.51 -17.25
N TYR A 181 3.57 0.39 -18.58
CA TYR A 181 2.54 -0.37 -19.31
C TYR A 181 2.37 -1.81 -18.83
N ARG A 182 3.47 -2.48 -18.48
CA ARG A 182 3.41 -3.83 -17.89
C ARG A 182 2.53 -3.90 -16.64
N VAL A 183 2.50 -2.85 -15.82
CA VAL A 183 1.67 -2.79 -14.61
C VAL A 183 0.21 -2.53 -14.96
N VAL A 184 -0.05 -1.66 -15.95
CA VAL A 184 -1.40 -1.43 -16.48
C VAL A 184 -1.97 -2.71 -17.08
N ASP A 185 -1.17 -3.42 -17.87
CA ASP A 185 -1.58 -4.68 -18.51
C ASP A 185 -1.89 -5.77 -17.46
N ALA A 186 -1.06 -5.87 -16.41
CA ALA A 186 -1.31 -6.78 -15.29
C ALA A 186 -2.58 -6.43 -14.51
N LEU A 187 -2.87 -5.13 -14.30
CA LEU A 187 -4.12 -4.69 -13.68
C LEU A 187 -5.34 -5.05 -14.52
N VAL A 188 -5.28 -4.86 -15.84
CA VAL A 188 -6.37 -5.27 -16.73
C VAL A 188 -6.59 -6.77 -16.64
N ALA A 189 -5.52 -7.57 -16.73
CA ALA A 189 -5.61 -9.02 -16.60
C ALA A 189 -6.23 -9.44 -15.25
N TYR A 190 -5.80 -8.80 -14.16
CA TYR A 190 -6.38 -8.99 -12.83
C TYR A 190 -7.89 -8.73 -12.83
N PHE A 191 -8.35 -7.58 -13.32
CA PHE A 191 -9.79 -7.28 -13.35
C PHE A 191 -10.59 -8.24 -14.25
N VAL A 192 -10.07 -8.55 -15.44
CA VAL A 192 -10.74 -9.43 -16.41
C VAL A 192 -10.86 -10.87 -15.88
N SER A 193 -9.95 -11.32 -15.01
CA SER A 193 -10.02 -12.66 -14.41
C SER A 193 -11.32 -12.92 -13.63
N PHE A 194 -11.98 -11.87 -13.13
CA PHE A 194 -13.26 -11.96 -12.42
C PHE A 194 -14.50 -12.00 -13.34
N ALA A 195 -14.32 -11.97 -14.67
CA ALA A 195 -15.44 -12.08 -15.59
C ALA A 195 -16.08 -13.47 -15.55
N ALA A 196 -15.27 -14.52 -15.35
CA ALA A 196 -15.73 -15.91 -15.27
C ALA A 196 -16.15 -16.33 -13.85
N ASP A 197 -15.72 -15.58 -12.83
CA ASP A 197 -15.96 -15.91 -11.42
C ASP A 197 -16.90 -14.88 -10.77
N SER A 198 -18.17 -15.24 -10.69
CA SER A 198 -19.21 -14.45 -10.00
C SER A 198 -19.20 -14.58 -8.49
N SER A 199 -18.30 -15.40 -7.92
CA SER A 199 -18.24 -15.58 -6.48
C SER A 199 -17.76 -14.33 -5.73
N VAL A 200 -17.03 -13.41 -6.39
CA VAL A 200 -16.54 -12.19 -5.70
C VAL A 200 -16.46 -10.91 -6.55
N PRO A 201 -17.55 -10.14 -6.63
CA PRO A 201 -17.45 -8.69 -6.79
C PRO A 201 -18.03 -7.96 -5.56
N THR A 202 -17.16 -7.61 -4.60
CA THR A 202 -17.53 -6.66 -3.54
C THR A 202 -17.58 -5.22 -4.08
N LEU A 203 -18.31 -4.33 -3.40
CA LEU A 203 -18.29 -2.89 -3.70
C LEU A 203 -16.85 -2.32 -3.72
N LEU A 204 -15.93 -2.83 -2.88
CA LEU A 204 -14.54 -2.38 -2.83
C LEU A 204 -13.78 -2.68 -4.12
N TRP A 205 -14.01 -3.87 -4.71
CA TRP A 205 -13.39 -4.24 -5.98
C TRP A 205 -13.85 -3.31 -7.10
N GLN A 206 -15.15 -3.01 -7.18
CA GLN A 206 -15.69 -2.11 -8.20
C GLN A 206 -15.21 -0.67 -8.02
N GLN A 207 -15.07 -0.20 -6.77
CA GLN A 207 -14.45 1.09 -6.48
C GLN A 207 -12.97 1.12 -6.88
N CYS A 208 -12.26 0.00 -6.77
CA CYS A 208 -10.89 -0.14 -7.26
C CYS A 208 -10.84 -0.06 -8.79
N LEU A 209 -11.73 -0.76 -9.50
CA LEU A 209 -11.86 -0.69 -10.95
C LEU A 209 -12.24 0.72 -11.44
N LEU A 210 -13.12 1.41 -10.72
CA LEU A 210 -13.45 2.81 -11.01
C LEU A 210 -12.24 3.73 -10.86
N ALA A 211 -11.46 3.59 -9.79
CA ALA A 211 -10.22 4.36 -9.61
C ALA A 211 -9.21 4.10 -10.73
N PHE A 212 -9.14 2.86 -11.22
CA PHE A 212 -8.35 2.51 -12.39
C PHE A 212 -8.86 3.23 -13.65
N ALA A 213 -10.14 3.12 -13.95
CA ALA A 213 -10.76 3.75 -15.12
C ALA A 213 -10.62 5.29 -15.11
N GLN A 214 -10.78 5.94 -13.96
CA GLN A 214 -10.67 7.39 -13.85
C GLN A 214 -9.27 7.93 -14.14
N HIS A 215 -8.22 7.13 -13.90
CA HIS A 215 -6.83 7.61 -13.94
C HIS A 215 -5.97 7.00 -15.04
N TYR A 216 -6.32 5.81 -15.53
CA TYR A 216 -5.49 5.05 -16.46
C TYR A 216 -6.19 4.71 -17.78
N LYS A 217 -7.42 5.20 -18.02
CA LYS A 217 -8.21 4.96 -19.24
C LYS A 217 -7.50 5.22 -20.57
N THR A 218 -6.55 6.15 -20.61
CA THR A 218 -5.75 6.48 -21.81
C THR A 218 -4.57 5.53 -22.02
N GLU A 219 -4.19 4.78 -20.99
CA GLU A 219 -3.05 3.85 -21.01
C GLU A 219 -3.48 2.42 -21.34
N VAL A 220 -4.77 2.21 -21.62
CA VAL A 220 -5.40 0.92 -21.94
C VAL A 220 -5.63 0.81 -23.45
N THR A 221 -5.26 -0.32 -24.03
CA THR A 221 -5.46 -0.62 -25.48
C THR A 221 -6.93 -0.86 -25.81
N ALA A 222 -7.29 -0.78 -27.10
CA ALA A 222 -8.67 -1.02 -27.54
C ALA A 222 -9.15 -2.44 -27.18
N GLU A 223 -8.31 -3.46 -27.39
CA GLU A 223 -8.60 -4.86 -27.03
C GLU A 223 -8.87 -5.03 -25.53
N GLN A 224 -8.04 -4.39 -24.69
CA GLN A 224 -8.23 -4.40 -23.25
C GLN A 224 -9.52 -3.69 -22.82
N LYS A 225 -9.92 -2.60 -23.50
CA LYS A 225 -11.20 -1.93 -23.24
C LYS A 225 -12.40 -2.82 -23.60
N GLU A 226 -12.32 -3.59 -24.67
CA GLU A 226 -13.36 -4.57 -25.01
C GLU A 226 -13.45 -5.68 -23.96
N ALA A 227 -12.32 -6.23 -23.51
CA ALA A 227 -12.32 -7.21 -22.42
C ALA A 227 -12.93 -6.66 -21.12
N LEU A 228 -12.63 -5.40 -20.77
CA LEU A 228 -13.26 -4.71 -19.64
C LEU A 228 -14.75 -4.44 -19.88
N ARG A 229 -15.20 -4.27 -21.13
CA ARG A 229 -16.63 -4.14 -21.46
C ARG A 229 -17.38 -5.41 -21.09
N ASP A 230 -16.83 -6.56 -21.45
CA ASP A 230 -17.45 -7.85 -21.17
C ASP A 230 -17.45 -8.16 -19.67
N LEU A 231 -16.38 -7.79 -18.96
CA LEU A 231 -16.36 -7.82 -17.50
C LEU A 231 -17.50 -6.99 -16.87
N LEU A 232 -17.73 -5.77 -17.34
CA LEU A 232 -18.80 -4.91 -16.81
C LEU A 232 -20.22 -5.44 -17.11
N ARG A 233 -20.37 -6.27 -18.16
CA ARG A 233 -21.63 -6.99 -18.45
C ARG A 233 -21.81 -8.19 -17.52
N ALA A 234 -20.72 -8.92 -17.25
CA ALA A 234 -20.73 -10.08 -16.36
C ALA A 234 -20.98 -9.70 -14.89
N GLN A 235 -20.39 -8.58 -14.43
CA GLN A 235 -20.44 -8.13 -13.02
C GLN A 235 -21.02 -6.71 -12.89
N PRO A 236 -22.32 -6.50 -13.17
CA PRO A 236 -22.92 -5.17 -13.14
C PRO A 236 -23.19 -4.67 -11.70
N HIS A 237 -23.04 -3.37 -11.49
CA HIS A 237 -23.52 -2.69 -10.29
C HIS A 237 -24.29 -1.43 -10.64
N PRO A 238 -25.48 -1.20 -10.03
CA PRO A 238 -26.41 -0.15 -10.44
C PRO A 238 -25.81 1.26 -10.54
N LYS A 239 -24.97 1.64 -9.57
CA LYS A 239 -24.38 3.00 -9.49
C LYS A 239 -22.96 3.12 -10.08
N VAL A 240 -22.08 2.15 -9.82
CA VAL A 240 -20.66 2.23 -10.17
C VAL A 240 -20.38 1.86 -11.63
N THR A 241 -21.00 0.81 -12.15
CA THR A 241 -20.76 0.33 -13.53
C THR A 241 -21.04 1.40 -14.60
N PRO A 242 -22.11 2.21 -14.52
CA PRO A 242 -22.32 3.32 -15.45
C PRO A 242 -21.17 4.33 -15.46
N GLU A 243 -20.59 4.64 -14.29
CA GLU A 243 -19.45 5.56 -14.19
C GLU A 243 -18.18 4.95 -14.81
N ILE A 244 -17.89 3.68 -14.53
CA ILE A 244 -16.73 2.98 -15.12
C ILE A 244 -16.85 2.98 -16.64
N ARG A 245 -18.03 2.64 -17.17
CA ARG A 245 -18.30 2.64 -18.61
C ARG A 245 -18.10 4.04 -19.20
N ARG A 246 -18.64 5.08 -18.56
CA ARG A 246 -18.44 6.45 -19.01
C ARG A 246 -16.95 6.80 -19.08
N GLU A 247 -16.17 6.51 -18.06
CA GLU A 247 -14.73 6.82 -18.04
C GLU A 247 -13.95 6.06 -19.13
N LEU A 248 -14.14 4.75 -19.27
CA LEU A 248 -13.36 3.94 -20.21
C LEU A 248 -13.65 4.26 -21.68
N PHE A 249 -14.93 4.41 -22.04
CA PHE A 249 -15.35 4.51 -23.45
C PHE A 249 -15.52 5.95 -23.95
N SER A 250 -15.36 6.96 -23.08
CA SER A 250 -15.25 8.38 -23.48
C SER A 250 -13.82 8.82 -23.76
N SER A 251 -12.85 7.91 -23.71
CA SER A 251 -11.43 8.23 -23.85
C SER A 251 -10.78 7.47 -24.99
N ARG A 252 -9.72 8.05 -25.56
CA ARG A 252 -8.84 7.37 -26.51
C ARG A 252 -8.18 6.15 -25.89
N SER A 253 -7.80 5.19 -26.71
CA SER A 253 -7.04 4.02 -26.32
C SER A 253 -5.54 4.27 -26.50
N ARG A 254 -4.73 3.50 -25.78
CA ARG A 254 -3.27 3.47 -25.96
C ARG A 254 -2.96 2.94 -27.36
N GLY A 255 -2.19 3.71 -28.12
CA GLY A 255 -1.83 3.36 -29.50
C GLY A 255 -2.77 3.93 -30.57
N ASP A 256 -3.85 4.61 -30.18
CA ASP A 256 -4.68 5.34 -31.16
C ASP A 256 -3.82 6.42 -31.84
N PRO A 257 -3.95 6.59 -33.18
CA PRO A 257 -3.26 7.64 -33.89
C PRO A 257 -3.64 9.00 -33.29
N TYR A 258 -2.65 9.89 -33.12
CA TYR A 258 -2.92 11.24 -32.65
C TYR A 258 -3.74 11.98 -33.69
N LEU A 259 -5.05 12.06 -33.47
CA LEU A 259 -5.91 12.98 -34.17
C LEU A 259 -5.79 14.31 -33.42
N ALA A 260 -5.10 15.29 -34.02
CA ALA A 260 -5.14 16.66 -33.53
C ALA A 260 -6.62 17.06 -33.36
N PRO A 261 -7.01 17.77 -32.29
CA PRO A 261 -8.37 18.25 -32.17
C PRO A 261 -8.69 19.06 -33.43
N MET A 262 -9.66 18.59 -34.22
CA MET A 262 -10.17 19.36 -35.35
C MET A 262 -10.55 20.72 -34.79
N ALA A 263 -9.94 21.78 -35.34
CA ALA A 263 -10.38 23.14 -35.07
C ALA A 263 -11.88 23.17 -35.34
N ALA A 264 -12.67 23.38 -34.29
CA ALA A 264 -14.11 23.59 -34.46
C ALA A 264 -14.28 24.76 -35.43
N ASP A 265 -15.05 24.52 -36.49
CA ASP A 265 -15.32 25.43 -37.59
C ASP A 265 -15.46 26.89 -37.12
N ALA A 266 -14.50 27.72 -37.52
CA ALA A 266 -14.69 29.16 -37.63
C ALA A 266 -15.49 29.42 -38.92
N ALA A 267 -16.75 29.00 -38.94
CA ALA A 267 -17.69 29.27 -40.02
C ALA A 267 -18.97 29.87 -39.44
N ASP A 268 -18.85 31.02 -38.79
CA ASP A 268 -19.94 32.00 -38.74
C ASP A 268 -19.38 33.40 -38.45
N ALA A 269 -18.96 34.09 -39.51
CA ALA A 269 -18.83 35.54 -39.49
C ALA A 269 -19.72 36.06 -40.62
N PRO A 270 -20.82 36.77 -40.31
CA PRO A 270 -21.69 37.30 -41.35
C PRO A 270 -20.93 38.37 -42.16
N MET A 271 -21.03 38.23 -43.47
CA MET A 271 -20.67 39.23 -44.46
C MET A 271 -21.55 40.48 -44.25
N ASP A 272 -21.03 41.50 -43.57
CA ASP A 272 -21.60 42.84 -43.67
C ASP A 272 -21.20 43.44 -45.02
N LEU A 273 -22.19 43.41 -45.91
CA LEU A 273 -22.25 44.15 -47.16
C LEU A 273 -22.34 45.65 -46.88
N LEU A 274 -21.64 46.40 -47.73
CA LEU A 274 -21.67 47.86 -47.88
C LEU A 274 -23.08 48.46 -47.82
N GLY A 275 -23.19 49.58 -47.09
CA GLY A 275 -24.30 50.52 -47.09
C GLY A 275 -23.94 51.77 -46.29
#